data_AF-I7CP04-F1
#
_entry.id   AF-I7CP04-F1
#
_cell.length_a   1.000
_cell.length_b   1.000
_cell.length_c   1.000
_cell.angle_alpha   90.00
_cell.angle_beta   90.00
_cell.angle_gamma   90.00
#
_symmetry.space_group_name_H-M   'P 1'
#
loop_
_entity.id
_entity.type
_entity.pdbx_description
1 polymer ?
#
loop_
_entity_poly.entity_id
_entity_poly.type
_entity_poly.pdbx_seq_one_letter_code
_entity_poly.pdbx_strand_id
1 'polypeptide(L)'
;MKKIFVLFVFLFCSITAAGESLPDIKIEKLDEDVYVHTSFEEDNGWGVITKHGLVVLVNTDAYIIDTPFTAKDTEKLVRWFVGRGYKIKGSISSHFHSDSAGGIEWLNSQSIPTYASKLTNELLKKNGNAQAENSFSGVSYWLVKHKIEVFYPGPGHTQDNVVVWLPEKKILFGGCFIKPDGLGYLGDANLEAWPKSAETLMSKYGNAKLVVSSHSEIGGASLLKRTWEQAVKGLKESKKPSQPNN
;
A
#
# COMPACT_ATOMS: atom_id res chain seq x y z
N MET A 1 29.10 -1.62 -73.50
CA MET A 1 28.91 -2.47 -72.30
C MET A 1 28.19 -1.64 -71.23
N LYS A 2 26.88 -1.80 -71.07
CA LYS A 2 26.10 -1.08 -70.04
C LYS A 2 26.17 -1.86 -68.72
N LYS A 3 26.74 -1.28 -67.67
CA LYS A 3 26.78 -1.88 -66.32
C LYS A 3 25.47 -1.52 -65.60
N ILE A 4 24.69 -2.53 -65.24
CA ILE A 4 23.49 -2.39 -64.39
C ILE A 4 23.97 -2.39 -62.94
N PHE A 5 23.62 -1.34 -62.20
CA PHE A 5 23.88 -1.23 -60.77
C PHE A 5 22.62 -1.68 -60.02
N VAL A 6 22.68 -2.84 -59.36
CA VAL A 6 21.59 -3.37 -58.53
C VAL A 6 21.78 -2.83 -57.12
N LEU A 7 20.87 -1.95 -56.70
CA LEU A 7 20.83 -1.41 -55.34
C LEU A 7 20.13 -2.42 -54.42
N PHE A 8 20.89 -3.13 -53.59
CA PHE A 8 20.35 -3.97 -52.51
C PHE A 8 19.95 -3.08 -51.34
N VAL A 9 18.64 -2.87 -51.16
CA VAL A 9 18.09 -2.20 -49.97
C VAL A 9 17.93 -3.27 -48.89
N PHE A 10 18.83 -3.28 -47.89
CA PHE A 10 18.68 -4.06 -46.68
C PHE A 10 17.66 -3.37 -45.77
N LEU A 11 16.46 -3.95 -45.68
CA LEU A 11 15.42 -3.52 -44.74
C LEU A 11 15.79 -4.06 -43.35
N PHE A 12 16.41 -3.22 -42.51
CA PHE A 12 16.61 -3.53 -41.08
C PHE A 12 15.25 -3.46 -40.37
N CYS A 13 14.59 -4.61 -40.24
CA CYS A 13 13.42 -4.75 -39.37
C CYS A 13 13.92 -4.73 -37.92
N SER A 14 13.78 -3.58 -37.25
CA SER A 14 14.04 -3.47 -35.82
C SER A 14 12.90 -4.18 -35.09
N ILE A 15 13.15 -5.39 -34.60
CA ILE A 15 12.25 -6.07 -33.68
C ILE A 15 12.34 -5.31 -32.36
N THR A 16 11.43 -4.38 -32.13
CA THR A 16 11.24 -3.81 -30.79
C THR A 16 10.66 -4.92 -29.91
N ALA A 17 11.47 -5.47 -29.02
CA ALA A 17 10.97 -6.28 -27.92
C ALA A 17 10.06 -5.40 -27.08
N ALA A 18 8.74 -5.56 -27.25
CA ALA A 18 7.77 -4.97 -26.35
C ALA A 18 8.00 -5.59 -24.97
N GLY A 19 8.35 -4.77 -23.97
CA GLY A 19 8.47 -5.23 -22.59
C GLY A 19 7.18 -5.90 -22.14
N GLU A 20 7.29 -6.97 -21.35
CA GLU A 20 6.13 -7.69 -20.82
C GLU A 20 5.25 -6.71 -20.03
N SER A 21 3.95 -6.69 -20.33
CA SER A 21 3.00 -5.87 -19.58
C SER A 21 2.88 -6.38 -18.14
N LEU A 22 2.85 -5.46 -17.17
CA LEU A 22 2.59 -5.80 -15.77
C LEU A 22 1.32 -6.65 -15.61
N PRO A 23 1.26 -7.55 -14.61
CA PRO A 23 0.07 -8.36 -14.35
C PRO A 23 -1.15 -7.51 -14.03
N ASP A 24 -2.34 -7.99 -14.39
CA ASP A 24 -3.59 -7.39 -13.95
C ASP A 24 -3.78 -7.48 -12.42
N ILE A 25 -4.54 -6.53 -11.87
CA ILE A 25 -4.94 -6.54 -10.45
C ILE A 25 -5.61 -7.88 -10.08
N LYS A 26 -5.18 -8.46 -8.96
CA LYS A 26 -5.78 -9.68 -8.39
C LYS A 26 -6.72 -9.32 -7.26
N ILE A 27 -7.84 -10.03 -7.14
CA ILE A 27 -8.82 -9.87 -6.07
C ILE A 27 -9.15 -11.26 -5.52
N GLU A 28 -8.75 -11.52 -4.28
CA GLU A 28 -8.79 -12.86 -3.68
C GLU A 28 -9.49 -12.78 -2.32
N LYS A 29 -10.36 -13.77 -2.02
CA LYS A 29 -11.03 -13.83 -0.73
C LYS A 29 -10.03 -14.26 0.34
N LEU A 30 -9.88 -13.45 1.40
CA LEU A 30 -9.00 -13.72 2.53
C LEU A 30 -9.72 -14.42 3.68
N ASP A 31 -10.90 -13.91 4.04
CA ASP A 31 -11.79 -14.48 5.05
C ASP A 31 -13.24 -14.18 4.61
N GLU A 32 -14.23 -14.59 5.39
CA GLU A 32 -15.60 -14.11 5.20
C GLU A 32 -15.63 -12.57 5.26
N ASP A 33 -16.26 -11.97 4.25
CA ASP A 33 -16.41 -10.51 4.11
C ASP A 33 -15.10 -9.70 3.99
N VAL A 34 -13.96 -10.35 3.77
CA VAL A 34 -12.66 -9.68 3.60
C VAL A 34 -11.95 -10.22 2.36
N TYR A 35 -11.59 -9.32 1.45
CA TYR A 35 -10.83 -9.60 0.24
C TYR A 35 -9.49 -8.88 0.30
N VAL A 36 -8.46 -9.49 -0.28
CA VAL A 36 -7.19 -8.83 -0.61
C VAL A 36 -7.24 -8.43 -2.06
N HIS A 37 -6.92 -7.17 -2.34
CA HIS A 37 -6.61 -6.73 -3.70
C HIS A 37 -5.10 -6.55 -3.82
N THR A 38 -4.54 -7.01 -4.95
CA THR A 38 -3.10 -6.96 -5.21
C THR A 38 -2.83 -6.28 -6.55
N SER A 39 -2.16 -5.13 -6.51
CA SER A 39 -1.73 -4.37 -7.69
C SER A 39 -0.20 -4.37 -7.82
N PHE A 40 0.28 -4.02 -9.01
CA PHE A 40 1.69 -4.06 -9.36
C PHE A 40 2.14 -2.72 -9.94
N GLU A 41 3.35 -2.29 -9.61
CA GLU A 41 4.03 -1.13 -10.21
C GLU A 41 5.47 -1.52 -10.51
N GLU A 42 6.05 -0.98 -11.58
CA GLU A 42 7.46 -1.14 -11.89
C GLU A 42 8.23 0.06 -11.33
N ASP A 43 9.25 -0.21 -10.54
CA ASP A 43 10.13 0.81 -9.97
C ASP A 43 11.57 0.64 -10.43
N ASN A 44 12.21 1.78 -10.70
CA ASN A 44 13.61 1.87 -11.07
C ASN A 44 14.54 1.51 -9.89
N GLY A 45 14.85 0.22 -9.77
CA GLY A 45 15.80 -0.32 -8.80
C GLY A 45 15.24 -1.45 -7.95
N TRP A 46 13.92 -1.49 -7.77
CA TRP A 46 13.23 -2.56 -7.04
C TRP A 46 12.50 -3.55 -7.96
N GLY A 47 12.41 -3.25 -9.27
CA GLY A 47 11.71 -4.10 -10.23
C GLY A 47 10.20 -4.03 -10.03
N VAL A 48 9.51 -5.16 -10.24
CA VAL A 48 8.05 -5.21 -10.04
C VAL A 48 7.72 -5.25 -8.55
N ILE A 49 7.15 -4.15 -8.04
CA ILE A 49 6.66 -4.02 -6.67
C ILE A 49 5.23 -4.55 -6.61
N THR A 50 4.98 -5.47 -5.69
CA THR A 50 3.63 -5.93 -5.35
C THR A 50 3.06 -5.10 -4.21
N LYS A 51 1.79 -4.70 -4.30
CA LYS A 51 1.05 -4.00 -3.24
C LYS A 51 -0.25 -4.70 -2.91
N HIS A 52 -0.40 -5.09 -1.65
CA HIS A 52 -1.66 -5.57 -1.08
C HIS A 52 -2.45 -4.41 -0.44
N GLY A 53 -3.76 -4.40 -0.65
CA GLY A 53 -4.73 -3.72 0.19
C GLY A 53 -5.92 -4.63 0.46
N LEU A 54 -6.96 -4.12 1.13
CA LEU A 54 -8.15 -4.91 1.42
C LEU A 54 -9.42 -4.29 0.83
N VAL A 55 -10.44 -5.12 0.65
CA VAL A 55 -11.84 -4.68 0.62
C VAL A 55 -12.59 -5.41 1.72
N VAL A 56 -13.25 -4.64 2.57
CA VAL A 56 -14.03 -5.14 3.72
C VAL A 56 -15.51 -4.91 3.44
N LEU A 57 -16.29 -5.97 3.54
CA LEU A 57 -17.73 -5.96 3.30
C LEU A 57 -18.48 -5.82 4.63
N VAL A 58 -19.50 -4.97 4.64
CA VAL A 58 -20.42 -4.78 5.76
C VAL A 58 -21.84 -4.76 5.18
N ASN A 59 -22.54 -5.88 5.24
CA ASN A 59 -23.79 -6.09 4.51
C ASN A 59 -23.57 -5.90 2.99
N THR A 60 -24.28 -4.95 2.37
CA THR A 60 -24.15 -4.60 0.95
C THR A 60 -23.09 -3.51 0.68
N ASP A 61 -22.41 -3.04 1.72
CA ASP A 61 -21.45 -1.95 1.62
C ASP A 61 -20.01 -2.49 1.58
N ALA A 62 -19.17 -1.89 0.74
CA ALA A 62 -17.76 -2.22 0.59
C ALA A 62 -16.86 -1.03 0.95
N TYR A 63 -15.81 -1.30 1.73
CA TYR A 63 -14.82 -0.32 2.15
C TYR A 63 -13.44 -0.73 1.65
N ILE A 64 -12.79 0.16 0.91
CA ILE A 64 -11.45 -0.06 0.35
C ILE A 64 -10.41 0.36 1.40
N ILE A 65 -9.52 -0.55 1.79
CA ILE A 65 -8.37 -0.27 2.65
C ILE A 65 -7.16 -0.22 1.74
N ASP A 66 -6.60 0.98 1.59
CA ASP A 66 -5.64 1.39 0.55
C ASP A 66 -6.17 1.22 -0.87
N THR A 67 -5.99 2.23 -1.71
CA THR A 67 -6.25 2.10 -3.15
C THR A 67 -5.11 1.34 -3.83
N PRO A 68 -5.33 0.72 -5.00
CA PRO A 68 -4.25 0.39 -5.92
C PRO A 68 -3.37 1.60 -6.27
N PHE A 69 -2.20 1.34 -6.86
CA PHE A 69 -1.27 2.39 -7.32
C PHE A 69 -1.91 3.39 -8.30
N THR A 70 -2.84 2.92 -9.14
CA THR A 70 -3.36 3.72 -10.27
C THR A 70 -4.87 3.89 -10.20
N ALA A 71 -5.35 4.99 -10.79
CA ALA A 71 -6.77 5.21 -11.05
C ALA A 71 -7.40 4.06 -11.86
N LYS A 72 -6.67 3.52 -12.85
CA LYS A 72 -7.13 2.41 -13.71
C LYS A 72 -7.42 1.15 -12.89
N ASP A 73 -6.51 0.75 -12.01
CA ASP A 73 -6.73 -0.45 -11.19
C ASP A 73 -7.71 -0.19 -10.05
N THR A 74 -7.79 1.05 -9.55
CA THR A 74 -8.85 1.47 -8.63
C THR A 74 -10.23 1.35 -9.27
N GLU A 75 -10.38 1.77 -10.53
CA GLU A 75 -11.61 1.60 -11.29
C GLU A 75 -11.97 0.12 -11.48
N LYS A 76 -11.00 -0.72 -11.87
CA LYS A 76 -11.22 -2.18 -11.99
C LYS A 76 -11.70 -2.79 -10.67
N LEU A 77 -11.07 -2.42 -9.56
CA LEU A 77 -11.44 -2.87 -8.22
C LEU A 77 -12.89 -2.48 -7.89
N VAL A 78 -13.24 -1.19 -8.06
CA VAL A 78 -14.60 -0.70 -7.81
C VAL A 78 -15.62 -1.41 -8.68
N ARG A 79 -15.38 -1.50 -10.00
CA ARG A 79 -16.30 -2.18 -10.93
C ARG A 79 -16.50 -3.65 -10.56
N TRP A 80 -15.47 -4.33 -10.07
CA TRP A 80 -15.57 -5.73 -9.68
C TRP A 80 -16.55 -5.96 -8.51
N PHE A 81 -16.51 -5.10 -7.49
CA PHE A 81 -17.43 -5.16 -6.35
C PHE A 81 -18.83 -4.64 -6.71
N VAL A 82 -18.93 -3.55 -7.47
CA VAL A 82 -20.23 -3.01 -7.93
C VAL A 82 -20.96 -4.01 -8.82
N GLY A 83 -20.26 -4.70 -9.73
CA GLY A 83 -20.83 -5.75 -10.56
C GLY A 83 -21.35 -6.96 -9.79
N ARG A 84 -21.01 -7.08 -8.50
CA ARG A 84 -21.50 -8.11 -7.57
C ARG A 84 -22.56 -7.60 -6.61
N GLY A 85 -23.08 -6.38 -6.83
CA GLY A 85 -24.16 -5.79 -6.06
C GLY A 85 -23.72 -5.04 -4.81
N TYR A 86 -22.42 -4.81 -4.61
CA TYR A 86 -21.94 -4.01 -3.48
C TYR A 86 -21.89 -2.52 -3.81
N LYS A 87 -22.12 -1.68 -2.81
CA LYS A 87 -21.92 -0.24 -2.88
C LYS A 87 -20.58 0.13 -2.26
N ILE A 88 -19.71 0.81 -3.01
CA ILE A 88 -18.49 1.36 -2.41
C ILE A 88 -18.88 2.53 -1.51
N LYS A 89 -18.70 2.37 -0.19
CA LYS A 89 -19.06 3.40 0.80
C LYS A 89 -17.91 4.31 1.16
N GLY A 90 -16.68 3.87 0.93
CA GLY A 90 -15.53 4.73 1.00
C GLY A 90 -14.22 3.98 0.92
N SER A 91 -13.14 4.76 0.90
CA SER A 91 -11.77 4.25 1.01
C SER A 91 -11.03 4.91 2.15
N ILE A 92 -10.05 4.22 2.74
CA ILE A 92 -9.12 4.75 3.73
C ILE A 92 -7.69 4.47 3.27
N SER A 93 -6.86 5.51 3.19
CA SER A 93 -5.43 5.38 2.88
C SER A 93 -4.60 5.32 4.15
N SER A 94 -3.73 4.31 4.23
CA SER A 94 -2.87 4.02 5.39
C SER A 94 -1.71 4.99 5.54
N HIS A 95 -1.22 5.56 4.44
CA HIS A 95 -0.22 6.63 4.43
C HIS A 95 -0.24 7.36 3.07
N PHE A 96 0.60 8.39 2.92
CA PHE A 96 0.55 9.30 1.77
C PHE A 96 1.19 8.79 0.47
N HIS A 97 1.92 7.67 0.47
CA HIS A 97 2.56 7.16 -0.76
C HIS A 97 1.51 6.65 -1.78
N SER A 98 1.90 6.61 -3.05
CA SER A 98 1.02 6.30 -4.20
C SER A 98 0.40 4.90 -4.13
N ASP A 99 1.09 3.95 -3.51
CA ASP A 99 0.63 2.59 -3.29
C ASP A 99 -0.60 2.49 -2.36
N SER A 100 -0.95 3.58 -1.67
CA SER A 100 -2.08 3.68 -0.75
C SER A 100 -3.06 4.78 -1.12
N ALA A 101 -2.60 5.79 -1.88
CA ALA A 101 -3.34 7.01 -2.21
C ALA A 101 -3.52 7.27 -3.71
N GLY A 102 -2.95 6.44 -4.60
CA GLY A 102 -2.95 6.68 -6.05
C GLY A 102 -4.33 6.65 -6.72
N GLY A 103 -5.34 6.09 -6.04
CA GLY A 103 -6.73 6.06 -6.48
C GLY A 103 -7.60 7.18 -5.92
N ILE A 104 -7.10 8.03 -5.00
CA ILE A 104 -7.92 9.04 -4.30
C ILE A 104 -8.59 10.00 -5.28
N GLU A 105 -7.83 10.57 -6.23
CA GLU A 105 -8.35 11.54 -7.20
C GLU A 105 -9.51 10.95 -8.01
N TRP A 106 -9.34 9.71 -8.47
CA TRP A 106 -10.38 9.01 -9.23
C TRP A 106 -11.61 8.76 -8.36
N LEU A 107 -11.46 8.27 -7.12
CA LEU A 107 -12.58 8.04 -6.21
C LEU A 107 -13.36 9.34 -5.90
N ASN A 108 -12.66 10.44 -5.66
CA ASN A 108 -13.25 11.76 -5.47
C ASN A 108 -14.07 12.18 -6.71
N SER A 109 -13.53 11.96 -7.92
CA SER A 109 -14.25 12.26 -9.17
C SER A 109 -15.55 11.46 -9.34
N GLN A 110 -15.67 10.31 -8.66
CA GLN A 110 -16.86 9.46 -8.66
C GLN A 110 -17.77 9.73 -7.44
N SER A 111 -17.47 10.77 -6.65
CA SER A 111 -18.18 11.10 -5.40
C SER A 111 -18.18 9.94 -4.39
N ILE A 112 -17.13 9.11 -4.41
CA ILE A 112 -16.93 8.04 -3.42
C ILE A 112 -16.13 8.63 -2.25
N PRO A 113 -16.64 8.57 -1.00
CA PRO A 113 -15.94 9.15 0.14
C PRO A 113 -14.53 8.58 0.34
N THR A 114 -13.53 9.45 0.38
CA THR A 114 -12.14 9.11 0.69
C THR A 114 -11.78 9.61 2.09
N TYR A 115 -11.04 8.80 2.84
CA TYR A 115 -10.59 9.09 4.20
C TYR A 115 -9.08 8.97 4.30
N ALA A 116 -8.45 9.88 5.03
CA ALA A 116 -7.04 9.79 5.40
C ALA A 116 -6.80 10.47 6.75
N SER A 117 -5.69 10.17 7.42
CA SER A 117 -5.34 10.95 8.62
C SER A 117 -5.08 12.40 8.24
N LYS A 118 -5.25 13.34 9.18
CA LYS A 118 -4.93 14.75 8.94
C LYS A 118 -3.49 14.92 8.45
N LEU A 119 -2.54 14.19 9.05
CA LEU A 119 -1.13 14.22 8.67
C LEU A 119 -0.90 13.65 7.26
N THR A 120 -1.60 12.56 6.91
CA THR A 120 -1.58 12.00 5.55
C THR A 120 -2.05 13.04 4.53
N ASN A 121 -3.16 13.72 4.79
CA ASN A 121 -3.67 14.77 3.91
C ASN A 121 -2.71 15.97 3.81
N GLU A 122 -2.01 16.34 4.88
CA GLU A 122 -0.98 17.38 4.85
C GLU A 122 0.21 16.98 3.98
N LEU A 123 0.65 15.72 4.06
CA LEU A 123 1.75 15.18 3.25
C LEU A 123 1.35 15.00 1.78
N LEU A 124 0.13 14.55 1.49
CA LEU A 124 -0.42 14.51 0.12
C LEU A 124 -0.39 15.89 -0.52
N LYS A 125 -0.90 16.91 0.20
CA LYS A 125 -0.89 18.30 -0.27
C LYS A 125 0.53 18.81 -0.50
N LYS A 126 1.45 18.53 0.43
CA LYS A 126 2.87 18.92 0.31
C LYS A 126 3.51 18.35 -0.95
N ASN A 127 3.10 17.15 -1.36
CA ASN A 127 3.63 16.45 -2.53
C ASN A 127 2.84 16.74 -3.82
N GLY A 128 1.86 17.65 -3.79
CA GLY A 128 1.05 18.01 -4.96
C GLY A 128 0.02 16.94 -5.36
N ASN A 129 -0.28 15.99 -4.48
CA ASN A 129 -1.25 14.93 -4.72
C ASN A 129 -2.66 15.34 -4.26
N ALA A 130 -3.68 14.72 -4.87
CA ALA A 130 -5.06 14.88 -4.42
C ALA A 130 -5.21 14.44 -2.96
N GLN A 131 -5.92 15.24 -2.17
CA GLN A 131 -6.21 14.93 -0.77
C GLN A 131 -7.48 14.06 -0.67
N ALA A 132 -7.57 13.25 0.38
CA ALA A 132 -8.84 12.64 0.75
C ALA A 132 -9.83 13.71 1.22
N GLU A 133 -11.10 13.58 0.86
CA GLU A 133 -12.15 14.56 1.17
C GLU A 133 -12.48 14.60 2.67
N ASN A 134 -12.29 13.48 3.38
CA ASN A 134 -12.54 13.35 4.80
C ASN A 134 -11.22 13.10 5.53
N SER A 135 -11.05 13.74 6.68
CA SER A 135 -9.90 13.51 7.53
C SER A 135 -10.29 13.22 8.97
N PHE A 136 -9.43 12.48 9.67
CA PHE A 136 -9.54 12.21 11.09
C PHE A 136 -8.22 12.53 11.79
N SER A 137 -8.30 12.68 13.11
CA SER A 137 -7.17 12.92 13.99
C SER A 137 -7.26 12.05 15.24
N GLY A 138 -6.19 12.02 16.03
CA GLY A 138 -6.09 11.17 17.21
C GLY A 138 -5.50 9.79 16.93
N VAL A 139 -5.40 8.99 17.99
CA VAL A 139 -4.69 7.70 17.98
C VAL A 139 -5.56 6.56 17.43
N SER A 140 -6.89 6.65 17.60
CA SER A 140 -7.84 5.65 17.13
C SER A 140 -9.05 6.34 16.51
N TYR A 141 -9.55 5.78 15.42
CA TYR A 141 -10.71 6.26 14.68
C TYR A 141 -11.53 5.08 14.16
N TRP A 142 -12.85 5.10 14.34
CA TRP A 142 -13.73 4.08 13.76
C TRP A 142 -14.26 4.55 12.42
N LEU A 143 -13.75 3.98 11.33
CA LEU A 143 -14.33 4.18 10.00
C LEU A 143 -15.74 3.55 9.94
N VAL A 144 -15.87 2.35 10.53
CA VAL A 144 -17.15 1.70 10.77
C VAL A 144 -17.16 1.21 12.20
N LYS A 145 -18.06 1.76 13.02
CA LYS A 145 -18.13 1.47 14.46
C LYS A 145 -18.16 -0.03 14.72
N HIS A 146 -17.24 -0.52 15.56
CA HIS A 146 -17.05 -1.93 15.93
C HIS A 146 -16.62 -2.89 14.80
N LYS A 147 -16.38 -2.41 13.57
CA LYS A 147 -16.02 -3.26 12.42
C LYS A 147 -14.71 -2.90 11.75
N ILE A 148 -14.40 -1.62 11.61
CA ILE A 148 -13.19 -1.13 10.96
C ILE A 148 -12.60 -0.02 11.84
N GLU A 149 -11.56 -0.36 12.62
CA GLU A 149 -10.79 0.59 13.43
C GLU A 149 -9.52 0.99 12.67
N VAL A 150 -9.20 2.27 12.66
CA VAL A 150 -7.92 2.82 12.22
C VAL A 150 -7.12 3.18 13.46
N PHE A 151 -5.85 2.79 13.52
CA PHE A 151 -4.97 3.04 14.65
C PHE A 151 -3.63 3.62 14.21
N TYR A 152 -3.18 4.67 14.89
CA TYR A 152 -1.88 5.28 14.68
C TYR A 152 -0.88 4.78 15.73
N PRO A 153 0.07 3.90 15.38
CA PRO A 153 1.07 3.38 16.32
C PRO A 153 2.18 4.39 16.65
N GLY A 154 2.27 5.48 15.89
CA GLY A 154 3.41 6.40 15.88
C GLY A 154 4.21 6.32 14.55
N PRO A 155 5.19 7.22 14.35
CA PRO A 155 5.99 7.26 13.13
C PRO A 155 6.77 5.95 12.90
N GLY A 156 6.96 5.58 11.64
CA GLY A 156 7.71 4.39 11.25
C GLY A 156 8.18 4.47 9.80
N HIS A 157 7.51 3.74 8.90
CA HIS A 157 7.74 3.80 7.44
C HIS A 157 7.57 5.23 6.93
N THR A 158 6.57 5.94 7.46
CA THR A 158 6.38 7.37 7.27
C THR A 158 5.97 8.03 8.59
N GLN A 159 5.85 9.35 8.61
CA GLN A 159 5.35 10.07 9.80
C GLN A 159 3.86 9.83 10.05
N ASP A 160 3.09 9.42 9.03
CA ASP A 160 1.63 9.39 9.03
C ASP A 160 1.02 7.99 8.99
N ASN A 161 1.85 6.94 8.93
CA ASN A 161 1.37 5.58 8.76
C ASN A 161 0.32 5.18 9.82
N VAL A 162 -0.83 4.69 9.39
CA VAL A 162 -1.84 4.07 10.24
C VAL A 162 -2.02 2.61 9.84
N VAL A 163 -2.52 1.81 10.78
CA VAL A 163 -2.95 0.42 10.54
C VAL A 163 -4.47 0.34 10.62
N VAL A 164 -5.05 -0.68 9.98
CA VAL A 164 -6.49 -0.95 10.07
C VAL A 164 -6.74 -2.30 10.73
N TRP A 165 -7.61 -2.32 11.73
CA TRP A 165 -7.96 -3.48 12.53
C TRP A 165 -9.42 -3.89 12.33
N LEU A 166 -9.62 -5.18 12.07
CA LEU A 166 -10.93 -5.83 11.93
C LEU A 166 -11.18 -6.72 13.16
N PRO A 167 -11.86 -6.22 14.21
CA PRO A 167 -11.93 -6.90 15.50
C PRO A 167 -12.66 -8.24 15.44
N GLU A 168 -13.74 -8.35 14.66
CA GLU A 168 -14.54 -9.57 14.54
C GLU A 168 -13.74 -10.73 13.93
N LYS A 169 -12.83 -10.43 12.99
CA LYS A 169 -12.01 -11.42 12.27
C LYS A 169 -10.59 -11.56 12.84
N LYS A 170 -10.19 -10.66 13.74
CA LYS A 170 -8.82 -10.48 14.25
C LYS A 170 -7.79 -10.33 13.13
N ILE A 171 -8.14 -9.54 12.11
CA ILE A 171 -7.26 -9.25 10.97
C ILE A 171 -6.69 -7.85 11.13
N LEU A 172 -5.37 -7.72 11.04
CA LEU A 172 -4.66 -6.46 11.00
C LEU A 172 -4.13 -6.21 9.59
N PHE A 173 -4.60 -5.15 8.95
CA PHE A 173 -3.91 -4.56 7.81
C PHE A 173 -2.84 -3.62 8.32
N GLY A 174 -1.58 -4.03 8.16
CA GLY A 174 -0.42 -3.30 8.67
C GLY A 174 0.18 -2.30 7.68
N GLY A 175 -0.28 -2.31 6.43
CA GLY A 175 0.25 -1.47 5.36
C GLY A 175 1.76 -1.59 5.21
N CYS A 176 2.40 -0.48 4.87
CA CYS A 176 3.85 -0.39 4.69
C CYS A 176 4.63 -0.32 6.02
N PHE A 177 3.92 -0.20 7.16
CA PHE A 177 4.56 -0.24 8.47
C PHE A 177 5.08 -1.65 8.80
N ILE A 178 4.39 -2.69 8.35
CA ILE A 178 4.80 -4.08 8.55
C ILE A 178 5.85 -4.47 7.52
N LYS A 179 7.08 -4.70 7.99
CA LYS A 179 8.28 -4.94 7.18
C LYS A 179 9.09 -6.09 7.78
N PRO A 180 8.64 -7.34 7.63
CA PRO A 180 9.24 -8.49 8.31
C PRO A 180 10.57 -8.98 7.68
N ASP A 181 10.83 -8.62 6.43
CA ASP A 181 11.99 -9.08 5.65
C ASP A 181 13.05 -7.97 5.41
N GLY A 182 12.72 -6.73 5.74
CA GLY A 182 13.58 -5.56 5.56
C GLY A 182 12.74 -4.28 5.43
N LEU A 183 13.28 -3.14 5.91
CA LEU A 183 12.51 -1.90 6.03
C LEU A 183 12.12 -1.25 4.69
N GLY A 184 12.83 -1.57 3.59
CA GLY A 184 12.56 -1.02 2.26
C GLY A 184 13.06 0.43 2.13
N TYR A 185 12.30 1.26 1.41
CA TYR A 185 12.61 2.68 1.21
C TYR A 185 12.53 3.46 2.53
N LEU A 186 13.61 4.17 2.89
CA LEU A 186 13.74 4.87 4.17
C LEU A 186 13.68 6.40 4.05
N GLY A 187 13.45 6.96 2.85
CA GLY A 187 13.58 8.41 2.62
C GLY A 187 12.60 9.26 3.43
N ASP A 188 11.43 8.72 3.76
CA ASP A 188 10.41 9.37 4.59
C ASP A 188 10.27 8.73 5.99
N ALA A 189 11.12 7.76 6.30
CA ALA A 189 11.01 6.96 7.51
C ALA A 189 11.50 7.69 8.75
N ASN A 190 10.92 7.35 9.89
CA ASN A 190 11.40 7.75 11.20
C ASN A 190 12.06 6.56 11.91
N LEU A 191 13.34 6.29 11.59
CA LEU A 191 14.07 5.17 12.16
C LEU A 191 14.21 5.24 13.68
N GLU A 192 14.25 6.43 14.26
CA GLU A 192 14.36 6.61 15.71
C GLU A 192 13.08 6.19 16.43
N ALA A 193 11.91 6.53 15.86
CA ALA A 193 10.62 6.23 16.45
C ALA A 193 10.11 4.81 16.11
N TRP A 194 10.48 4.25 14.95
CA TRP A 194 9.90 3.00 14.43
C TRP A 194 9.94 1.83 15.43
N PRO A 195 11.05 1.57 16.15
CA PRO A 195 11.07 0.50 17.16
C PRO A 195 9.99 0.67 18.22
N LYS A 196 9.78 1.90 18.72
CA LYS A 196 8.78 2.16 19.77
C LYS A 196 7.35 2.06 19.23
N SER A 197 7.13 2.55 18.01
CA SER A 197 5.85 2.39 17.32
C SER A 197 5.53 0.91 17.08
N ALA A 198 6.53 0.10 16.74
CA ALA A 198 6.36 -1.33 16.51
C ALA A 198 6.06 -2.11 17.81
N GLU A 199 6.68 -1.74 18.93
CA GLU A 199 6.30 -2.26 20.26
C GLU A 199 4.85 -1.93 20.63
N THR A 200 4.43 -0.69 20.35
CA THR A 200 3.07 -0.21 20.63
C THR A 200 2.06 -1.02 19.82
N LEU A 201 2.34 -1.23 18.53
CA LEU A 201 1.51 -2.04 17.64
C LEU A 201 1.43 -3.50 18.10
N MET A 202 2.58 -4.11 18.43
CA MET A 202 2.66 -5.48 18.91
C MET A 202 1.92 -5.67 20.24
N SER A 203 2.01 -4.69 21.15
CA SER A 203 1.31 -4.74 22.44
C SER A 203 -0.20 -4.68 22.27
N LYS A 204 -0.70 -3.89 21.31
CA LYS A 204 -2.15 -3.72 21.07
C LYS A 204 -2.75 -4.87 20.26
N TYR A 205 -2.05 -5.38 19.24
CA TYR A 205 -2.59 -6.37 18.29
C TYR A 205 -1.80 -7.68 18.23
N GLY A 206 -1.06 -8.02 19.29
CA GLY A 206 -0.31 -9.28 19.39
C GLY A 206 -1.17 -10.55 19.32
N ASN A 207 -2.50 -10.41 19.39
CA ASN A 207 -3.47 -11.50 19.23
C ASN A 207 -4.09 -11.59 17.82
N ALA A 208 -3.54 -10.88 16.82
CA ALA A 208 -4.01 -10.95 15.44
C ALA A 208 -3.91 -12.39 14.89
N LYS A 209 -5.00 -12.86 14.28
CA LYS A 209 -5.05 -14.13 13.54
C LYS A 209 -4.29 -14.00 12.22
N LEU A 210 -4.52 -12.89 11.52
CA LEU A 210 -3.84 -12.55 10.26
C LEU A 210 -3.27 -11.13 10.33
N VAL A 211 -2.11 -10.95 9.73
CA VAL A 211 -1.44 -9.67 9.51
C VAL A 211 -1.14 -9.57 8.02
N VAL A 212 -1.71 -8.54 7.39
CA VAL A 212 -1.55 -8.26 5.95
C VAL A 212 -0.54 -7.12 5.81
N SER A 213 0.63 -7.45 5.27
CA SER A 213 1.67 -6.51 4.84
C SER A 213 1.31 -5.90 3.48
N SER A 214 1.78 -4.69 3.18
CA SER A 214 1.67 -4.14 1.82
C SER A 214 2.52 -4.90 0.80
N HIS A 215 3.69 -5.42 1.16
CA HIS A 215 4.70 -5.89 0.20
C HIS A 215 5.34 -7.24 0.56
N SER A 216 4.65 -8.03 1.37
CA SER A 216 5.15 -9.34 1.83
C SER A 216 3.98 -10.28 2.00
N GLU A 217 4.28 -11.57 2.08
CA GLU A 217 3.25 -12.59 2.31
C GLU A 217 2.41 -12.31 3.56
N ILE A 218 1.13 -12.65 3.47
CA ILE A 218 0.19 -12.57 4.59
C ILE A 218 0.61 -13.62 5.62
N GLY A 219 0.70 -13.21 6.89
CA GLY A 219 1.15 -14.06 7.98
C GLY A 219 0.30 -13.89 9.23
N GLY A 220 0.79 -14.43 10.35
CA GLY A 220 0.19 -14.24 11.67
C GLY A 220 0.85 -13.11 12.47
N ALA A 221 0.52 -13.03 13.76
CA ALA A 221 1.10 -12.05 14.69
C ALA A 221 2.66 -12.08 14.77
N SER A 222 3.32 -13.14 14.33
CA SER A 222 4.79 -13.21 14.24
C SER A 222 5.38 -12.10 13.35
N LEU A 223 4.62 -11.59 12.37
CA LEU A 223 5.07 -10.48 11.52
C LEU A 223 5.27 -9.17 12.32
N LEU A 224 4.55 -8.98 13.43
CA LEU A 224 4.71 -7.81 14.30
C LEU A 224 6.09 -7.83 14.98
N LYS A 225 6.46 -8.99 15.54
CA LYS A 225 7.77 -9.20 16.17
C LYS A 225 8.91 -9.04 15.17
N ARG A 226 8.77 -9.64 13.98
CA ARG A 226 9.78 -9.52 12.91
C ARG A 226 9.96 -8.07 12.45
N THR A 227 8.87 -7.31 12.34
CA THR A 227 8.93 -5.86 12.01
C THR A 227 9.67 -5.08 13.09
N TRP A 228 9.40 -5.34 14.37
CA TRP A 228 10.14 -4.72 15.47
C TRP A 228 11.64 -5.05 15.41
N GLU A 229 12.01 -6.30 15.14
CA GLU A 229 13.41 -6.72 14.96
C GLU A 229 14.09 -5.96 13.81
N GLN A 230 13.41 -5.80 12.66
CA GLN A 230 13.93 -5.02 11.53
C GLN A 230 14.07 -3.54 11.87
N ALA A 231 13.09 -2.95 12.59
CA ALA A 231 13.17 -1.55 13.01
C ALA A 231 14.35 -1.31 13.97
N VAL A 232 14.57 -2.20 14.94
CA VAL A 232 15.72 -2.15 15.86
C VAL A 232 17.03 -2.30 15.09
N LYS A 233 17.09 -3.23 14.14
CA LYS A 233 18.27 -3.43 13.28
C LYS A 233 18.56 -2.17 12.46
N GLY A 234 17.56 -1.63 11.77
CA GLY A 234 17.69 -0.43 10.94
C GLY A 234 18.16 0.80 11.73
N LEU A 235 17.63 1.00 12.95
CA LEU A 235 18.09 2.08 13.84
C LEU A 235 19.55 1.89 14.28
N LYS A 236 19.99 0.66 14.53
CA LYS A 236 21.41 0.39 14.86
C LYS A 236 22.31 0.66 13.67
N GLU A 237 21.87 0.31 12.46
CA GLU A 237 22.63 0.50 11.23
C GLU A 237 22.77 1.97 10.85
N SER A 238 21.73 2.78 11.04
CA SER A 238 21.78 4.24 10.77
C SER A 238 22.71 5.02 11.70
N LYS A 239 23.05 4.46 12.87
CA LYS A 239 23.98 5.06 13.84
C LYS A 239 25.43 4.62 13.65
N LYS A 240 25.72 3.70 12.74
CA LYS A 240 27.11 3.31 12.45
C LYS A 240 27.81 4.47 11.73
N PRO A 241 29.04 4.85 12.13
CA PRO A 241 29.84 5.78 11.35
C PRO A 241 29.99 5.26 9.92
N SER A 242 29.82 6.12 8.92
CA SER A 242 30.18 5.78 7.55
C SER A 242 31.66 5.39 7.53
N GLN A 243 31.95 4.16 7.10
CA GLN A 243 33.33 3.79 6.77
C GLN A 243 33.79 4.75 5.66
N PRO A 244 34.95 5.41 5.79
CA PRO A 244 35.49 6.16 4.67
C PRO A 244 35.71 5.17 3.51
N ASN A 245 35.13 5.50 2.35
CA ASN A 245 35.42 4.76 1.12
C ASN A 245 36.93 4.93 0.85
N ASN A 246 37.68 3.83 0.93
CA ASN A 246 39.04 3.74 0.41
C ASN A 246 39.02 3.58 -1.12
#